data_AF-A0A3C1E2H8-F1
#
_entry.id   AF-A0A3C1E2H8-F1
#
_cell.length_a   1.000
_cell.length_b   1.000
_cell.length_c   1.000
_cell.angle_alpha   90.00
_cell.angle_beta   90.00
_cell.angle_gamma   90.00
#
_symmetry.space_group_name_H-M   'P 1'
#
loop_
_entity.id
_entity.type
_entity.pdbx_description
1 polymer ?
#
loop_
_entity_poly.entity_id
_entity_poly.type
_entity_poly.pdbx_seq_one_letter_code
_entity_poly.pdbx_strand_id
1 'polypeptide(L)'
;AEADFVDSADLRLITPDTLTPASIAEALGTSGATSVYLHVDLDVLDPAEFDGLGFPEPFGVTLASLLEIIATVKATLPLAGAGITEFAPSSAESAGDDLGSILRIIGAISST
;
A
#
# COMPACT_ATOMS: atom_id res chain seq x y z
N ALA A 1 16.77 6.59 -14.54
CA ALA A 1 17.21 5.19 -14.36
C ALA A 1 16.03 4.32 -13.95
N GLU A 2 15.40 4.55 -12.79
CA GLU A 2 14.22 3.79 -12.36
C GLU A 2 12.96 4.15 -13.15
N ALA A 3 12.64 5.43 -13.31
CA ALA A 3 11.50 5.87 -14.14
C ALA A 3 11.60 5.32 -15.58
N ASP A 4 12.78 5.41 -16.18
CA ASP A 4 13.03 4.83 -17.52
C ASP A 4 12.78 3.31 -17.54
N PHE A 5 13.08 2.61 -16.45
CA PHE A 5 12.83 1.18 -16.32
C PHE A 5 11.34 0.88 -16.23
N VAL A 6 10.60 1.59 -15.37
CA VAL A 6 9.14 1.47 -15.22
C VAL A 6 8.45 1.62 -16.57
N ASP A 7 8.82 2.65 -17.33
CA ASP A 7 8.28 2.91 -18.66
C ASP A 7 8.63 1.80 -19.66
N SER A 8 9.90 1.36 -19.67
CA SER A 8 10.37 0.34 -20.63
C SER A 8 9.82 -1.07 -20.35
N ALA A 9 9.45 -1.35 -19.10
CA ALA A 9 8.96 -2.65 -18.64
C ALA A 9 7.43 -2.76 -18.68
N ASP A 10 6.72 -1.72 -19.15
CA ASP A 10 5.26 -1.63 -19.18
C ASP A 10 4.63 -1.85 -17.79
N LEU A 11 5.31 -1.33 -16.75
CA LEU A 11 4.80 -1.38 -15.39
C LEU A 11 3.79 -0.26 -15.20
N ARG A 12 2.56 -0.63 -14.86
CA ARG A 12 1.52 0.36 -14.56
C ARG A 12 1.82 1.08 -13.26
N LEU A 13 2.16 2.36 -13.36
CA LEU A 13 2.39 3.27 -12.24
C LEU A 13 1.14 4.10 -11.95
N ILE A 14 0.70 4.08 -10.68
CA ILE A 14 -0.34 4.97 -10.16
C ILE A 14 0.28 5.73 -8.99
N THR A 15 0.38 7.03 -9.13
CA THR A 15 1.00 7.94 -8.15
C THR A 15 -0.01 8.36 -7.08
N PRO A 16 0.44 8.86 -5.90
CA PRO A 16 -0.47 9.28 -4.83
C PRO A 16 -1.55 10.27 -5.27
N ASP A 17 -1.24 11.20 -6.18
CA ASP A 17 -2.17 12.20 -6.72
C ASP A 17 -3.24 11.62 -7.68
N THR A 18 -3.00 10.43 -8.23
CA THR A 18 -3.91 9.75 -9.16
C THR A 18 -4.50 8.46 -8.58
N LEU A 19 -4.13 8.12 -7.35
CA LEU A 19 -4.58 6.92 -6.66
C LEU A 19 -6.03 7.05 -6.23
N THR A 20 -6.89 6.19 -6.78
CA THR A 20 -8.29 6.10 -6.43
C THR A 20 -8.74 4.64 -6.46
N PRO A 21 -9.83 4.28 -5.76
CA PRO A 21 -10.46 2.97 -5.93
C PRO A 21 -10.71 2.61 -7.40
N ALA A 22 -11.18 3.57 -8.20
CA ALA A 22 -11.46 3.35 -9.62
C ALA A 22 -10.19 3.06 -10.42
N SER A 23 -9.10 3.78 -10.19
CA SER A 23 -7.85 3.56 -10.93
C SER A 23 -7.23 2.20 -10.64
N ILE A 24 -7.37 1.70 -9.41
CA ILE A 24 -6.93 0.35 -9.02
C ILE A 24 -7.83 -0.73 -9.60
N ALA A 25 -9.16 -0.58 -9.53
CA ALA A 25 -10.10 -1.54 -10.10
C ALA A 25 -9.89 -1.68 -11.62
N GLU A 26 -9.65 -0.58 -12.32
CA GLU A 26 -9.35 -0.58 -13.76
C GLU A 26 -8.01 -1.27 -14.06
N ALA A 27 -6.95 -0.96 -13.30
CA ALA A 27 -5.65 -1.58 -13.44
C ALA A 27 -5.70 -3.10 -13.25
N LEU A 28 -6.37 -3.56 -12.19
CA LEU A 28 -6.54 -4.98 -11.92
C LEU A 28 -7.44 -5.65 -12.95
N GLY A 29 -8.55 -5.03 -13.35
CA GLY A 29 -9.50 -5.57 -14.32
C GLY A 29 -8.92 -5.76 -15.72
N THR A 30 -7.89 -4.98 -16.08
CA THR A 30 -7.19 -5.07 -17.37
C THR A 30 -5.91 -5.90 -17.33
N SER A 31 -5.47 -6.36 -16.15
CA SER A 31 -4.20 -7.09 -15.97
C SER A 31 -4.21 -8.52 -16.52
N GLY A 32 -5.38 -9.14 -16.70
CA GLY A 32 -5.51 -10.56 -17.02
C GLY A 32 -5.17 -11.51 -15.86
N ALA A 33 -4.84 -10.98 -14.67
CA ALA A 33 -4.56 -11.79 -13.49
C ALA A 33 -5.83 -12.42 -12.91
N THR A 34 -5.69 -13.61 -12.33
CA THR A 34 -6.77 -14.31 -11.64
C THR A 34 -6.72 -14.16 -10.12
N SER A 35 -5.61 -13.63 -9.59
CA SER A 35 -5.39 -13.34 -8.18
C SER A 35 -4.29 -12.29 -8.02
N VAL A 36 -4.23 -11.66 -6.84
CA VAL A 36 -3.27 -10.59 -6.53
C VAL A 36 -2.44 -10.96 -5.32
N TYR A 37 -1.13 -10.68 -5.36
CA TYR A 37 -0.30 -10.58 -4.17
C TYR A 37 -0.14 -9.09 -3.82
N LEU A 38 -0.52 -8.70 -2.61
CA LEU A 38 -0.43 -7.31 -2.16
C LEU A 38 0.84 -7.09 -1.32
N HIS A 39 1.78 -6.33 -1.83
CA HIS A 39 2.92 -5.84 -1.06
C HIS A 39 2.63 -4.42 -0.60
N VAL A 40 2.72 -4.16 0.70
CA VAL A 40 2.60 -2.82 1.29
C VAL A 40 3.93 -2.49 1.94
N ASP A 41 4.68 -1.61 1.30
CA ASP A 41 5.74 -0.89 1.98
C ASP A 41 5.12 0.23 2.81
N LEU A 42 5.45 0.34 4.10
CA LEU A 42 4.80 1.30 4.99
C LEU A 42 5.23 2.74 4.69
N ASP A 43 6.34 2.95 4.00
CA ASP A 43 6.77 4.27 3.54
C ASP A 43 5.86 4.90 2.46
N VAL A 44 4.89 4.14 1.95
CA VAL A 44 3.80 4.66 1.10
C VAL A 44 2.89 5.63 1.85
N LEU A 45 2.82 5.52 3.18
CA LEU A 45 2.01 6.40 4.02
C LEU A 45 2.69 7.76 4.16
N ASP A 46 1.89 8.83 4.17
CA ASP A 46 2.43 10.15 4.47
C ASP A 46 3.04 10.16 5.89
N PRO A 47 4.24 10.74 6.09
CA PRO A 47 4.89 10.79 7.40
C PRO A 47 4.08 11.51 8.48
N ALA A 48 3.05 12.29 8.12
CA ALA A 48 2.09 12.85 9.07
C ALA A 48 1.14 11.81 9.68
N GLU A 49 1.01 10.64 9.06
CA GLU A 49 0.12 9.54 9.49
C GLU A 49 0.88 8.38 10.15
N PHE A 50 2.20 8.27 9.93
CA PHE A 50 3.00 7.12 10.35
C PHE A 50 4.49 7.51 10.55
N ASP A 51 5.04 7.30 11.74
CA ASP A 51 6.39 7.77 12.10
C ASP A 51 7.46 6.65 12.10
N GLY A 52 7.06 5.40 12.32
CA GLY A 52 7.92 4.23 12.50
C GLY A 52 8.59 3.72 11.21
N LEU A 53 9.22 4.61 10.44
CA LEU A 53 9.88 4.35 9.16
C LEU A 53 11.38 4.62 9.25
N GLY A 54 12.16 3.85 8.48
CA GLY A 54 13.59 4.13 8.30
C GLY A 54 13.86 5.29 7.33
N PHE A 55 13.03 5.41 6.29
CA PHE A 55 13.16 6.37 5.20
C PHE A 55 11.78 6.98 4.87
N PRO A 56 11.30 7.98 5.63
CA PRO A 56 10.01 8.59 5.36
C PRO A 56 10.04 9.43 4.08
N GLU A 57 9.10 9.19 3.18
CA GLU A 57 8.93 9.93 1.93
C GLU A 57 7.69 10.84 1.99
N PRO A 58 7.81 12.15 1.68
CA PRO A 58 6.69 13.08 1.77
C PRO A 58 5.65 12.88 0.66
N PHE A 59 4.42 13.36 0.90
CA PHE A 59 3.31 13.33 -0.06
C PHE A 59 2.80 11.91 -0.35
N GLY A 60 2.91 11.05 0.67
CA GLY A 60 2.35 9.71 0.66
C GLY A 60 0.83 9.71 0.77
N VAL A 61 0.26 8.52 0.85
CA VAL A 61 -1.19 8.35 0.98
C VAL A 61 -1.60 8.40 2.46
N THR A 62 -2.84 8.81 2.73
CA THR A 62 -3.38 8.69 4.09
C THR A 62 -3.66 7.23 4.43
N LEU A 63 -3.68 6.89 5.73
CA LEU A 63 -4.08 5.54 6.14
C LEU A 63 -5.49 5.20 5.65
N ALA A 64 -6.43 6.15 5.73
CA ALA A 64 -7.79 5.95 5.25
C ALA A 64 -7.84 5.59 3.75
N SER A 65 -7.10 6.33 2.92
CA SER A 65 -7.00 6.05 1.49
C SER A 65 -6.41 4.66 1.23
N LEU A 66 -5.34 4.27 1.94
CA LEU A 66 -4.75 2.94 1.80
C LEU A 66 -5.76 1.83 2.13
N LEU A 67 -6.53 1.98 3.21
CA LEU A 67 -7.55 0.98 3.59
C LEU A 67 -8.66 0.86 2.52
N GLU A 68 -9.08 1.97 1.91
CA GLU A 68 -10.05 1.96 0.80
C GLU A 68 -9.48 1.24 -0.44
N ILE A 69 -8.20 1.46 -0.75
CA ILE A 69 -7.52 0.76 -1.84
C ILE A 69 -7.45 -0.74 -1.56
N ILE A 70 -7.06 -1.16 -0.35
CA ILE A 70 -7.02 -2.58 0.03
C ILE A 70 -8.40 -3.23 -0.12
N ALA A 71 -9.46 -2.56 0.33
CA ALA A 71 -10.83 -3.04 0.16
C ALA A 71 -11.20 -3.21 -1.32
N THR A 72 -10.78 -2.27 -2.17
CA THR A 72 -11.01 -2.30 -3.62
C THR A 72 -10.26 -3.46 -4.30
N VAL A 73 -8.98 -3.66 -3.95
CA VAL A 73 -8.18 -4.78 -4.46
C VAL A 73 -8.90 -6.10 -4.19
N LYS A 74 -9.34 -6.31 -2.95
CA LYS A 74 -10.05 -7.52 -2.51
C LYS A 74 -11.40 -7.71 -3.18
N ALA A 75 -12.11 -6.62 -3.46
CA ALA A 75 -13.38 -6.67 -4.18
C ALA A 75 -13.18 -6.99 -5.68
N THR A 76 -12.01 -6.70 -6.23
CA THR A 76 -11.73 -6.86 -7.67
C THR A 76 -11.16 -8.23 -7.99
N LEU A 77 -10.16 -8.69 -7.22
CA LEU A 77 -9.52 -10.00 -7.43
C LEU A 77 -9.23 -10.70 -6.10
N PRO A 78 -9.27 -12.05 -6.05
CA PRO A 78 -8.86 -12.81 -4.88
C PRO A 78 -7.41 -12.49 -4.47
N LEU A 79 -7.17 -12.28 -3.18
CA LEU A 79 -5.81 -12.19 -2.65
C LEU A 79 -5.19 -13.58 -2.53
N ALA A 80 -4.05 -13.79 -3.20
CA ALA A 80 -3.21 -14.97 -3.06
C ALA A 80 -2.30 -14.89 -1.82
N GLY A 81 -2.03 -13.67 -1.35
CA GLY A 81 -1.20 -13.40 -0.19
C GLY A 81 -0.93 -11.91 -0.06
N ALA A 82 -0.27 -11.53 1.04
CA ALA A 82 0.19 -10.17 1.25
C ALA A 82 1.48 -10.12 2.09
N GLY A 83 2.21 -9.03 1.95
CA GLY A 83 3.37 -8.67 2.78
C GLY A 83 3.26 -7.22 3.23
N ILE A 84 3.69 -6.93 4.46
CA ILE A 84 3.82 -5.58 5.01
C ILE A 84 5.27 -5.42 5.44
N THR A 85 5.97 -4.39 4.94
CA THR A 85 7.41 -4.17 5.14
C THR A 85 7.70 -2.79 5.73
N GLU A 86 8.99 -2.54 6.04
CA GLU A 86 9.53 -1.26 6.50
C GLU A 86 8.93 -0.67 7.79
N PHE A 87 8.48 -1.53 8.71
CA PHE A 87 8.25 -1.09 10.09
C PHE A 87 9.58 -1.03 10.84
N ALA A 88 10.09 0.18 11.05
CA ALA A 88 11.38 0.47 11.68
C ALA A 88 11.25 1.58 12.74
N PRO A 89 10.54 1.34 13.86
CA PRO A 89 10.38 2.34 14.91
C PRO A 89 11.72 2.66 15.58
N SER A 90 11.90 3.93 15.99
CA SER A 90 13.13 4.40 16.63
C SER A 90 13.42 3.71 17.98
N SER A 91 12.39 3.17 18.63
CA SER A 91 12.49 2.37 19.84
C SER A 91 11.30 1.41 19.98
N ALA A 92 11.41 0.42 20.87
CA ALA A 92 10.28 -0.45 21.21
C ALA A 92 9.10 0.32 21.87
N GLU A 93 9.38 1.46 22.51
CA GLU A 93 8.36 2.31 23.13
C GLU A 93 7.57 3.07 22.06
N SER A 94 8.27 3.72 21.12
CA SER A 94 7.65 4.47 20.01
C SER A 94 6.91 3.57 19.02
N ALA A 95 7.24 2.27 18.97
CA ALA A 95 6.52 1.30 18.15
C ALA A 95 5.01 1.34 18.42
N GLY A 96 4.60 1.55 19.68
CA GLY A 96 3.20 1.56 20.10
C GLY A 96 2.34 2.62 19.39
N ASP A 97 2.94 3.72 18.95
CA ASP A 97 2.24 4.84 18.33
C ASP A 97 1.62 4.44 16.98
N ASP A 98 2.31 3.57 16.23
CA ASP A 98 1.93 3.14 14.88
C ASP A 98 1.28 1.75 14.82
N LEU A 99 1.36 0.95 15.88
CA LEU A 99 0.77 -0.40 15.90
C LEU A 99 -0.72 -0.39 15.54
N GLY A 100 -1.45 0.66 15.93
CA GLY A 100 -2.86 0.80 15.56
C GLY A 100 -3.07 0.90 14.05
N SER A 101 -2.19 1.60 13.33
CA SER A 101 -2.24 1.73 11.88
C SER A 101 -1.93 0.40 11.20
N ILE A 102 -0.88 -0.29 11.64
CA ILE A 102 -0.49 -1.61 11.14
C ILE A 102 -1.61 -2.64 11.36
N LEU A 103 -2.21 -2.68 12.54
CA LEU A 103 -3.29 -3.62 12.84
C LEU A 103 -4.55 -3.37 11.99
N ARG A 104 -4.84 -2.11 11.63
CA ARG A 104 -5.92 -1.79 10.68
C ARG A 104 -5.60 -2.28 9.27
N ILE A 105 -4.36 -2.13 8.81
CA ILE A 105 -3.90 -2.66 7.51
C ILE A 105 -4.01 -4.19 7.50
N ILE A 106 -3.48 -4.85 8.53
CA ILE A 106 -3.60 -6.32 8.70
C ILE A 106 -5.06 -6.74 8.68
N GLY A 107 -5.92 -6.07 9.46
CA GLY A 107 -7.35 -6.37 9.52
C GLY A 107 -8.06 -6.17 8.18
N ALA A 108 -7.73 -5.12 7.43
CA ALA A 108 -8.27 -4.87 6.09
C ALA A 108 -7.83 -5.94 5.09
N ILE A 109 -6.59 -6.43 5.19
CA ILE A 109 -6.06 -7.51 4.34
C ILE A 109 -6.73 -8.84 4.71
N SER A 110 -6.78 -9.19 5.99
CA SER A 110 -7.20 -10.52 6.46
C SER A 110 -8.71 -10.71 6.62
N SER A 111 -9.51 -9.64 6.53
CA SER A 111 -10.97 -9.75 6.59
C SER A 111 -11.52 -10.61 5.44
N THR A 112 -12.64 -11.30 5.65
CA THR A 112 -13.30 -12.11 4.63
C THR A 112 -14.42 -11.37 3.95
#